data_AF-A0AAV3ZYI5-F1
#
_entry.id   AF-A0AAV3ZYI5-F1
#
_cell.length_a   1.000
_cell.length_b   1.000
_cell.length_c   1.000
_cell.angle_alpha   90.00
_cell.angle_beta   90.00
_cell.angle_gamma   90.00
#
_symmetry.space_group_name_H-M   'P 1'
#
loop_
_entity.id
_entity.type
_entity.pdbx_description
1 polymer ?
#
loop_
_entity_poly.entity_id
_entity_poly.type
_entity_poly.pdbx_seq_one_letter_code
_entity_poly.pdbx_strand_id
1 'polypeptide(L)'
;MKACDDDGDDDDHDDNDGGGDDDDDGGIGDDGSGNDDDDDDNDSGGSSDDGDGGSGNDDGDDISGGDVMMMMMRMKRRTHLTGAYTNAKCLSRQGKKVGKILVAANLPEGKALIFSKKADVLFSPRSRIPDLETLPQEIHCERTGVAVMVKKGSTLPDWWNPAFRTFVRSGDFARFCMESSTKYNYQVNCLSDDAILKMAQADDASAAYTGK
;
A
#
# COMPACT_ATOMS: atom_id res chain seq x y z
N MET A 1 16.11 -13.59 -57.93
CA MET A 1 16.89 -12.37 -57.64
C MET A 1 16.05 -11.19 -58.10
N LYS A 2 15.46 -10.47 -57.15
CA LYS A 2 14.87 -9.16 -57.40
C LYS A 2 15.02 -8.37 -56.11
N ALA A 3 15.88 -7.37 -56.18
CA ALA A 3 16.06 -6.34 -55.18
C ALA A 3 14.84 -5.40 -55.22
N CYS A 4 14.42 -4.97 -54.04
CA CYS A 4 13.60 -3.78 -53.87
C CYS A 4 14.40 -2.86 -52.96
N ASP A 5 15.13 -1.94 -53.58
CA ASP A 5 15.47 -0.64 -53.02
C ASP A 5 14.18 0.19 -53.06
N ASP A 6 13.84 0.84 -51.95
CA ASP A 6 12.93 2.00 -51.94
C ASP A 6 13.36 2.92 -50.79
N ASP A 7 14.26 3.83 -51.14
CA ASP A 7 14.60 5.02 -50.40
C ASP A 7 13.52 6.06 -50.68
N GLY A 8 12.96 6.72 -49.65
CA GLY A 8 12.09 7.87 -49.92
C GLY A 8 11.40 8.48 -48.72
N ASP A 9 11.86 9.69 -48.41
CA ASP A 9 11.09 10.85 -47.97
C ASP A 9 10.84 11.05 -46.46
N ASP A 10 11.82 11.75 -45.87
CA ASP A 10 11.69 13.06 -45.23
C ASP A 10 10.27 13.65 -45.17
N ASP A 11 9.74 13.82 -43.95
CA ASP A 11 8.76 14.87 -43.65
C ASP A 11 9.18 15.54 -42.33
N ASP A 12 9.90 16.65 -42.50
CA ASP A 12 10.11 17.69 -41.52
C ASP A 12 8.74 18.25 -41.07
N HIS A 13 8.44 18.19 -39.78
CA HIS A 13 7.38 19.00 -39.19
C HIS A 13 7.89 19.80 -37.99
N ASP A 14 8.30 21.01 -38.36
CA ASP A 14 7.92 22.30 -37.78
C ASP A 14 7.89 22.43 -36.25
N ASP A 15 8.90 23.17 -35.81
CA ASP A 15 8.93 23.99 -34.60
C ASP A 15 7.58 24.67 -34.33
N ASN A 16 7.02 24.44 -33.14
CA ASN A 16 5.97 25.29 -32.60
C ASN A 16 6.46 25.97 -31.32
N ASP A 17 7.27 27.00 -31.54
CA ASP A 17 7.55 28.06 -30.59
C ASP A 17 6.28 28.91 -30.38
N GLY A 18 5.44 28.48 -29.44
CA GLY A 18 4.26 29.21 -28.99
C GLY A 18 4.46 29.73 -27.57
N GLY A 19 5.25 30.78 -27.43
CA GLY A 19 5.27 31.59 -26.21
C GLY A 19 3.92 32.26 -26.00
N GLY A 20 3.32 32.00 -24.84
CA GLY A 20 2.12 32.66 -24.34
C GLY A 20 2.36 33.02 -22.88
N ASP A 21 3.04 34.14 -22.68
CA ASP A 21 3.03 34.87 -21.42
C ASP A 21 1.64 35.51 -21.28
N ASP A 22 0.74 34.82 -20.58
CA ASP A 22 -0.51 35.43 -20.10
C ASP A 22 -0.36 35.66 -18.58
N ASP A 23 0.08 36.88 -18.30
CA ASP A 23 -0.08 37.58 -17.03
C ASP A 23 -1.57 37.67 -16.66
N ASP A 24 -2.09 36.72 -15.87
CA ASP A 24 -3.35 36.89 -15.14
C ASP A 24 -3.06 37.32 -13.69
N ASP A 25 -2.79 38.60 -13.58
CA ASP A 25 -2.99 39.44 -12.40
C ASP A 25 -4.49 39.44 -12.05
N GLY A 26 -4.90 38.81 -10.94
CA GLY A 26 -6.29 38.95 -10.51
C GLY A 26 -6.74 38.06 -9.37
N GLY A 27 -6.70 38.59 -8.15
CA GLY A 27 -7.68 38.22 -7.13
C GLY A 27 -7.10 37.75 -5.81
N ILE A 28 -6.63 38.69 -5.00
CA ILE A 28 -6.64 38.55 -3.54
C ILE A 28 -8.12 38.52 -3.13
N GLY A 29 -8.67 37.31 -2.99
CA GLY A 29 -9.94 37.03 -2.33
C GLY A 29 -9.67 36.67 -0.88
N ASP A 30 -9.67 37.70 -0.04
CA ASP A 30 -9.70 37.63 1.42
C ASP A 30 -11.17 37.72 1.85
N ASP A 31 -11.81 36.58 2.13
CA ASP A 31 -13.03 36.51 2.93
C ASP A 31 -13.34 35.07 3.36
N GLY A 32 -13.03 34.72 4.61
CA GLY A 32 -13.46 33.41 5.10
C GLY A 32 -13.05 33.05 6.50
N SER A 33 -13.20 33.97 7.44
CA SER A 33 -13.24 33.64 8.87
C SER A 33 -14.37 32.64 9.13
N GLY A 34 -14.02 31.42 9.51
CA GLY A 34 -14.95 30.38 9.90
C GLY A 34 -14.28 29.41 10.85
N ASN A 35 -14.08 29.87 12.10
CA ASN A 35 -13.91 29.00 13.24
C ASN A 35 -15.24 28.27 13.46
N ASP A 36 -15.26 26.96 13.24
CA ASP A 36 -16.22 26.09 13.91
C ASP A 36 -15.40 25.10 14.74
N ASP A 37 -15.13 25.57 15.96
CA ASP A 37 -14.74 24.77 17.11
C ASP A 37 -15.91 23.84 17.46
N ASP A 38 -15.96 22.65 16.87
CA ASP A 38 -16.83 21.58 17.35
C ASP A 38 -16.03 20.66 18.29
N ASP A 39 -16.11 21.05 19.56
CA ASP A 39 -15.90 20.24 20.74
C ASP A 39 -16.76 18.96 20.68
N ASP A 40 -16.15 17.82 20.37
CA ASP A 40 -16.72 16.51 20.69
C ASP A 40 -15.90 15.87 21.81
N ASP A 41 -16.29 16.22 23.02
CA ASP A 41 -16.11 15.46 24.25
C ASP A 41 -16.51 13.99 24.03
N ASN A 42 -15.56 13.10 23.73
CA ASN A 42 -15.80 11.68 23.90
C ASN A 42 -15.31 11.21 25.27
N ASP A 43 -16.31 11.22 26.12
CA ASP A 43 -16.45 10.79 27.50
C ASP A 43 -15.65 9.53 27.88
N SER A 44 -15.20 9.61 29.13
CA SER A 44 -14.44 8.62 29.87
C SER A 44 -15.41 7.66 30.55
N GLY A 45 -15.40 6.39 30.16
CA GLY A 45 -16.06 5.32 30.91
C GLY A 45 -15.48 3.97 30.55
N GLY A 46 -15.12 3.08 31.46
CA GLY A 46 -15.16 3.08 32.91
C GLY A 46 -14.38 1.87 33.38
N SER A 47 -13.81 1.98 34.58
CA SER A 47 -13.18 0.90 35.32
C SER A 47 -14.25 -0.07 35.82
N SER A 48 -13.96 -1.37 35.75
CA SER A 48 -14.46 -2.32 36.75
C SER A 48 -13.50 -3.49 36.83
N ASP A 49 -12.79 -3.48 37.96
CA ASP A 49 -12.20 -4.60 38.67
C ASP A 49 -13.08 -5.86 38.66
N ASP A 50 -12.42 -7.02 38.85
CA ASP A 50 -12.82 -8.14 39.73
C ASP A 50 -12.37 -9.48 39.15
N GLY A 51 -11.48 -10.19 39.85
CA GLY A 51 -11.02 -11.51 39.42
C GLY A 51 -9.87 -12.12 40.22
N ASP A 52 -10.04 -12.18 41.53
CA ASP A 52 -9.24 -12.89 42.54
C ASP A 52 -9.15 -14.42 42.32
N GLY A 53 -8.10 -15.05 42.87
CA GLY A 53 -8.13 -16.44 43.37
C GLY A 53 -7.52 -17.55 42.51
N GLY A 54 -6.31 -18.01 42.86
CA GLY A 54 -5.73 -19.25 42.31
C GLY A 54 -4.41 -19.69 42.95
N SER A 55 -4.46 -20.11 44.21
CA SER A 55 -3.37 -20.79 44.94
C SER A 55 -3.12 -22.23 44.46
N GLY A 56 -1.85 -22.68 44.56
CA GLY A 56 -1.44 -24.09 44.57
C GLY A 56 -1.06 -24.66 43.20
N ASN A 57 0.03 -25.40 42.99
CA ASN A 57 0.89 -26.15 43.91
C ASN A 57 2.34 -26.19 43.42
N ASP A 58 3.26 -26.15 44.39
CA ASP A 58 4.61 -26.67 44.30
C ASP A 58 4.58 -28.18 44.10
N ASP A 59 5.09 -28.68 42.98
CA ASP A 59 5.67 -30.02 42.89
C ASP A 59 6.89 -29.92 41.97
N GLY A 60 8.06 -29.99 42.61
CA GLY A 60 9.36 -29.93 41.95
C GLY A 60 9.63 -31.23 41.20
N ASP A 61 9.71 -31.13 39.88
CA ASP A 61 10.35 -32.14 39.05
C ASP A 61 11.70 -31.62 38.56
N ASP A 62 12.76 -32.26 39.08
CA ASP A 62 14.13 -32.23 38.62
C ASP A 62 14.21 -32.52 37.11
N ILE A 63 14.15 -31.47 36.28
CA ILE A 63 14.55 -31.57 34.86
C ILE A 63 16.02 -31.20 34.76
N SER A 64 16.82 -32.26 34.75
CA SER A 64 18.23 -32.33 34.37
C SER A 64 18.61 -31.35 33.24
N GLY A 65 19.22 -30.22 33.63
CA GLY A 65 20.49 -29.64 33.17
C GLY A 65 21.07 -29.88 31.76
N GLY A 66 20.27 -30.12 30.72
CA GLY A 66 20.78 -30.47 29.39
C GLY A 66 20.23 -29.70 28.19
N ASP A 67 19.10 -28.98 28.30
CA ASP A 67 18.34 -28.55 27.12
C ASP A 67 17.80 -27.09 27.16
N VAL A 68 18.46 -26.21 27.92
CA VAL A 68 18.12 -24.77 28.00
C VAL A 68 18.73 -23.94 26.86
N MET A 69 19.32 -24.61 25.85
CA MET A 69 19.63 -24.02 24.54
C MET A 69 18.44 -24.09 23.57
N MET A 70 17.20 -24.23 24.07
CA MET A 70 16.03 -23.73 23.36
C MET A 70 16.20 -22.22 23.21
N MET A 71 16.86 -21.88 22.10
CA MET A 71 17.10 -20.57 21.56
C MET A 71 15.94 -19.67 21.97
N MET A 72 16.21 -18.74 22.89
CA MET A 72 15.46 -17.51 22.99
C MET A 72 15.58 -16.85 21.62
N MET A 73 14.74 -17.28 20.68
CA MET A 73 14.51 -16.61 19.41
C MET A 73 13.92 -15.28 19.81
N ARG A 74 14.80 -14.30 20.05
CA ARG A 74 14.42 -12.91 20.29
C ARG A 74 13.40 -12.58 19.23
N MET A 75 12.15 -12.39 19.66
CA MET A 75 11.07 -12.07 18.74
C MET A 75 11.48 -10.79 18.03
N LYS A 76 11.74 -10.89 16.73
CA LYS A 76 12.17 -9.76 15.91
C LYS A 76 11.11 -8.66 16.03
N ARG A 77 11.48 -7.52 16.60
CA ARG A 77 10.63 -6.33 16.70
C ARG A 77 10.59 -5.67 15.34
N ARG A 78 9.39 -5.42 14.85
CA ARG A 78 9.16 -4.91 13.50
C ARG A 78 8.63 -3.49 13.61
N THR A 79 9.08 -2.62 12.75
CA THR A 79 8.52 -1.28 12.58
C THR A 79 8.04 -1.10 11.15
N HIS A 80 6.96 -0.34 10.95
CA HIS A 80 6.52 0.08 9.63
C HIS A 80 6.26 1.58 9.60
N LEU A 81 6.48 2.17 8.43
CA LEU A 81 6.08 3.55 8.17
C LEU A 81 4.57 3.64 7.99
N THR A 82 3.99 4.78 8.36
CA THR A 82 2.62 5.13 7.96
C THR A 82 2.50 5.04 6.42
N GLY A 83 1.48 4.32 5.95
CA GLY A 83 1.27 4.07 4.52
C GLY A 83 2.08 2.92 3.91
N ALA A 84 2.94 2.23 4.67
CA ALA A 84 3.58 1.00 4.18
C ALA A 84 2.55 -0.12 3.96
N TYR A 85 2.66 -0.85 2.85
CA TYR A 85 1.80 -2.00 2.53
C TYR A 85 1.86 -3.11 3.59
N THR A 86 3.01 -3.23 4.25
CA THR A 86 3.23 -4.20 5.33
C THR A 86 2.72 -3.67 6.66
N ASN A 87 1.48 -4.02 6.99
CA ASN A 87 0.86 -3.75 8.29
C ASN A 87 0.68 -5.04 9.12
N ALA A 88 0.21 -4.88 10.36
CA ALA A 88 -0.07 -6.00 11.26
C ALA A 88 -0.96 -7.07 10.62
N LYS A 89 -2.04 -6.66 9.91
CA LYS A 89 -2.95 -7.58 9.22
C LYS A 89 -2.26 -8.38 8.12
N CYS A 90 -1.33 -7.78 7.37
CA CYS A 90 -0.56 -8.54 6.38
C CYS A 90 0.28 -9.62 7.07
N LEU A 91 1.03 -9.25 8.11
CA LEU A 91 1.93 -10.18 8.80
C LEU A 91 1.15 -11.32 9.48
N SER A 92 -0.02 -11.03 10.06
CA SER A 92 -0.93 -12.04 10.59
C SER A 92 -1.42 -13.02 9.51
N ARG A 93 -1.78 -12.53 8.32
CA ARG A 93 -2.19 -13.40 7.19
C ARG A 93 -1.08 -14.34 6.73
N GLN A 94 0.18 -13.93 6.87
CA GLN A 94 1.36 -14.76 6.55
C GLN A 94 1.72 -15.75 7.67
N GLY A 95 0.87 -15.92 8.69
CA GLY A 95 1.12 -16.81 9.82
C GLY A 95 2.31 -16.40 10.69
N LYS A 96 2.82 -15.18 10.52
CA LYS A 96 3.94 -14.68 11.31
C LYS A 96 3.38 -14.17 12.64
N LYS A 97 3.74 -14.82 13.73
CA LYS A 97 3.52 -14.31 15.08
C LYS A 97 4.34 -13.02 15.22
N VAL A 98 3.67 -11.91 15.04
CA VAL A 98 4.24 -10.58 15.26
C VAL A 98 4.03 -10.24 16.72
N GLY A 99 5.13 -9.95 17.41
CA GLY A 99 5.03 -9.27 18.70
C GLY A 99 4.51 -7.84 18.51
N LYS A 100 4.93 -6.92 19.40
CA LYS A 100 4.60 -5.51 19.25
C LYS A 100 5.21 -4.95 17.96
N ILE A 101 4.34 -4.56 17.03
CA ILE A 101 4.72 -3.80 15.84
C ILE A 101 4.75 -2.33 16.23
N LEU A 102 5.87 -1.66 15.95
CA LEU A 102 6.00 -0.22 16.13
C LEU A 102 5.55 0.49 14.86
N VAL A 103 4.81 1.58 15.00
CA VAL A 103 4.40 2.43 13.88
C VAL A 103 5.23 3.70 13.97
N ALA A 104 5.99 4.01 12.93
CA ALA A 104 6.71 5.27 12.80
C ALA A 104 5.96 6.18 11.84
N ALA A 105 5.76 7.44 12.22
CA ALA A 105 5.04 8.42 11.41
C ALA A 105 5.80 8.75 10.12
N ASN A 106 7.14 8.72 10.17
CA ASN A 106 8.01 9.11 9.05
C ASN A 106 9.34 8.34 9.05
N LEU A 107 10.11 8.54 7.97
CA LEU A 107 11.39 7.85 7.76
C LEU A 107 12.46 8.16 8.82
N PRO A 108 12.69 9.43 9.22
CA PRO A 108 13.63 9.74 10.31
C PRO A 108 13.32 9.00 11.61
N GLU A 109 12.06 8.96 12.03
CA GLU A 109 11.62 8.22 13.22
C GLU A 109 11.84 6.71 13.05
N GLY A 110 11.49 6.16 11.89
CA GLY A 110 11.74 4.76 11.57
C GLY A 110 13.21 4.38 11.68
N LYS A 111 14.13 5.21 11.16
CA LYS A 111 15.58 5.03 11.29
C LYS A 111 16.03 5.12 12.74
N ALA A 112 15.52 6.08 13.51
CA ALA A 112 15.83 6.21 14.92
C ALA A 112 15.46 4.94 15.72
N LEU A 113 14.34 4.28 15.40
CA LEU A 113 13.95 3.01 16.02
C LEU A 113 14.90 1.85 15.69
N ILE A 114 15.42 1.80 14.47
CA ILE A 114 16.42 0.80 14.06
C ILE A 114 17.77 1.06 14.74
N PHE A 115 18.26 2.29 14.69
CA PHE A 115 19.57 2.65 15.27
C PHE A 115 19.58 2.59 16.80
N SER A 116 18.45 2.87 17.46
CA SER A 116 18.29 2.66 18.90
C SER A 116 18.05 1.20 19.29
N LYS A 117 18.10 0.26 18.34
CA LYS A 117 17.84 -1.17 18.54
C LYS A 117 16.48 -1.43 19.19
N LYS A 118 15.48 -0.58 18.94
CA LYS A 118 14.08 -0.76 19.36
C LYS A 118 13.29 -1.58 18.34
N ALA A 119 13.72 -1.57 17.09
CA ALA A 119 13.24 -2.43 16.03
C ALA A 119 14.42 -3.08 15.30
N ASP A 120 14.17 -4.27 14.73
CA ASP A 120 15.15 -5.05 13.97
C ASP A 120 14.93 -4.88 12.45
N VAL A 121 13.71 -4.57 12.02
CA VAL A 121 13.33 -4.45 10.60
C VAL A 121 12.38 -3.26 10.41
N LEU A 122 12.62 -2.47 9.36
CA LEU A 122 11.76 -1.37 8.93
C LEU A 122 11.07 -1.72 7.60
N PHE A 123 9.73 -1.71 7.60
CA PHE A 123 8.94 -1.79 6.38
C PHE A 123 8.63 -0.39 5.85
N SER A 124 8.97 -0.15 4.58
CA SER A 124 8.82 1.13 3.90
C SER A 124 8.19 0.91 2.52
N PRO A 125 7.41 1.88 2.00
CA PRO A 125 7.00 1.89 0.59
C PRO A 125 8.19 2.03 -0.38
N ARG A 126 9.32 2.59 0.09
CA ARG A 126 10.52 2.81 -0.73
C ARG A 126 11.39 1.57 -0.75
N SER A 127 11.85 1.18 -1.94
CA SER A 127 12.71 0.01 -2.16
C SER A 127 14.15 0.20 -1.68
N ARG A 128 14.65 1.45 -1.58
CA ARG A 128 15.97 1.78 -1.05
C ARG A 128 15.90 2.98 -0.11
N ILE A 129 16.60 2.88 1.01
CA ILE A 129 16.74 3.94 2.01
C ILE A 129 18.24 4.12 2.29
N PRO A 130 18.79 5.33 2.22
CA PRO A 130 20.18 5.58 2.61
C PRO A 130 20.46 5.11 4.04
N ASP A 131 21.63 4.54 4.26
CA ASP A 131 22.12 4.01 5.55
C ASP A 131 21.38 2.78 6.09
N LEU A 132 20.50 2.16 5.29
CA LEU A 132 19.86 0.88 5.60
C LEU A 132 20.13 -0.13 4.49
N GLU A 133 20.43 -1.37 4.89
CA GLU A 133 20.52 -2.49 3.96
C GLU A 133 19.11 -2.97 3.59
N THR A 134 18.88 -3.21 2.30
CA THR A 134 17.63 -3.79 1.81
C THR A 134 17.71 -5.31 1.88
N LEU A 135 16.92 -5.92 2.76
CA LEU A 135 16.83 -7.37 2.85
C LEU A 135 16.03 -7.93 1.66
N PRO A 136 16.35 -9.15 1.19
CA PRO A 136 15.53 -9.83 0.20
C PRO A 136 14.09 -9.94 0.69
N GLN A 137 13.14 -9.77 -0.23
CA GLN A 137 11.73 -9.71 0.11
C GLN A 137 11.21 -11.10 0.50
N GLU A 138 11.22 -11.39 1.79
CA GLU A 138 10.62 -12.64 2.32
C GLU A 138 9.10 -12.52 2.54
N ILE A 139 8.56 -11.29 2.50
CA ILE A 139 7.18 -11.00 2.88
C ILE A 139 6.49 -10.25 1.75
N HIS A 140 5.62 -10.97 1.03
CA HIS A 140 4.80 -10.41 -0.03
C HIS A 140 3.48 -9.88 0.55
N CYS A 141 3.49 -8.59 0.90
CA CYS A 141 2.27 -7.87 1.26
C CYS A 141 1.59 -7.20 0.07
N GLU A 142 2.29 -7.06 -1.06
CA GLU A 142 1.73 -6.47 -2.30
C GLU A 142 0.78 -7.39 -3.08
N ARG A 143 0.45 -8.60 -2.59
CA ARG A 143 -0.40 -9.54 -3.34
C ARG A 143 -1.82 -9.05 -3.62
N THR A 144 -2.28 -8.01 -2.94
CA THR A 144 -3.54 -7.34 -3.28
C THR A 144 -3.19 -6.15 -4.13
N GLY A 145 -3.60 -6.17 -5.40
CA GLY A 145 -3.38 -5.07 -6.35
C GLY A 145 -3.84 -3.70 -5.83
N VAL A 146 -3.66 -2.67 -6.65
CA VAL A 146 -4.06 -1.31 -6.27
C VAL A 146 -5.59 -1.23 -6.23
N ALA A 147 -6.13 -0.62 -5.18
CA ALA A 147 -7.55 -0.36 -5.03
C ALA A 147 -7.78 1.14 -4.82
N VAL A 148 -8.89 1.65 -5.38
CA VAL A 148 -9.35 3.01 -5.09
C VAL A 148 -10.05 2.99 -3.74
N MET A 149 -9.54 3.73 -2.77
CA MET A 149 -10.18 3.90 -1.47
C MET A 149 -11.23 5.00 -1.58
N VAL A 150 -12.46 4.71 -1.14
CA VAL A 150 -13.58 5.65 -1.18
C VAL A 150 -14.13 5.89 0.22
N LYS A 151 -14.76 7.05 0.44
CA LYS A 151 -15.49 7.33 1.69
C LYS A 151 -16.58 6.28 1.89
N LYS A 152 -16.78 5.83 3.15
CA LYS A 152 -17.86 4.89 3.50
C LYS A 152 -19.20 5.48 3.06
N GLY A 153 -19.99 4.69 2.31
CA GLY A 153 -21.27 5.12 1.74
C GLY A 153 -21.19 5.85 0.40
N SER A 154 -19.99 5.99 -0.19
CA SER A 154 -19.85 6.53 -1.54
C SER A 154 -20.43 5.58 -2.60
N THR A 155 -21.15 6.14 -3.57
CA THR A 155 -21.65 5.44 -4.76
C THR A 155 -20.61 5.36 -5.89
N LEU A 156 -19.40 5.91 -5.68
CA LEU A 156 -18.31 5.87 -6.65
C LEU A 156 -18.01 4.43 -7.14
N PRO A 157 -17.89 3.41 -6.28
CA PRO A 157 -17.60 2.05 -6.73
C PRO A 157 -18.67 1.47 -7.65
N ASP A 158 -19.92 1.89 -7.50
CA ASP A 158 -21.06 1.32 -8.22
C ASP A 158 -20.97 1.57 -9.72
N TRP A 159 -20.46 2.74 -10.12
CA TRP A 159 -20.23 3.07 -11.53
C TRP A 159 -18.76 2.93 -11.96
N TRP A 160 -17.80 3.20 -11.06
CA TRP A 160 -16.38 3.10 -11.36
C TRP A 160 -15.95 1.67 -11.69
N ASN A 161 -16.38 0.68 -10.91
CA ASN A 161 -15.95 -0.70 -11.12
C ASN A 161 -16.45 -1.25 -12.48
N PRO A 162 -17.72 -1.08 -12.90
CA PRO A 162 -18.15 -1.42 -14.26
C PRO A 162 -17.41 -0.65 -15.37
N ALA A 163 -17.20 0.66 -15.19
CA ALA A 163 -16.49 1.48 -16.18
C ALA A 163 -15.04 1.02 -16.36
N PHE A 164 -14.32 0.80 -15.25
CA PHE A 164 -12.95 0.32 -15.27
C PHE A 164 -12.84 -1.08 -15.89
N ARG A 165 -13.78 -1.99 -15.62
CA ARG A 165 -13.82 -3.30 -16.28
C ARG A 165 -14.01 -3.19 -17.79
N THR A 166 -14.87 -2.27 -18.23
CA THR A 166 -15.07 -1.99 -19.66
C THR A 166 -13.78 -1.46 -20.29
N PHE A 167 -13.10 -0.53 -19.61
CA PHE A 167 -11.82 0.05 -20.02
C PHE A 167 -10.69 -0.98 -20.11
N VAL A 168 -10.67 -1.97 -19.20
CA VAL A 168 -9.74 -3.10 -19.28
C VAL A 168 -10.08 -4.02 -20.45
N ARG A 169 -11.36 -4.38 -20.62
CA ARG A 169 -11.82 -5.27 -21.69
C ARG A 169 -11.66 -4.70 -23.09
N SER A 170 -11.72 -3.38 -23.27
CA SER A 170 -11.51 -2.74 -24.56
C SER A 170 -10.04 -2.76 -25.00
N GLY A 171 -9.11 -3.10 -24.10
CA GLY A 171 -7.67 -2.98 -24.32
C GLY A 171 -7.14 -1.56 -24.14
N ASP A 172 -8.01 -0.57 -23.90
CA ASP A 172 -7.62 0.83 -23.71
C ASP A 172 -6.76 0.99 -22.45
N PHE A 173 -7.01 0.20 -21.40
CA PHE A 173 -6.15 0.17 -20.22
C PHE A 173 -4.72 -0.24 -20.57
N ALA A 174 -4.54 -1.26 -21.41
CA ALA A 174 -3.21 -1.70 -21.83
C ALA A 174 -2.49 -0.61 -22.64
N ARG A 175 -3.21 0.08 -23.53
CA ARG A 175 -2.69 1.23 -24.28
C ARG A 175 -2.27 2.37 -23.35
N PHE A 176 -3.14 2.77 -22.42
CA PHE A 176 -2.85 3.79 -21.41
C PHE A 176 -1.58 3.47 -20.59
N CYS A 177 -1.39 2.19 -20.29
CA CYS A 177 -0.26 1.68 -19.54
C CYS A 177 1.09 1.82 -20.30
N MET A 178 1.07 1.51 -21.61
CA MET A 178 2.22 1.72 -22.50
C MET A 178 2.54 3.20 -22.68
N GLU A 179 1.52 4.02 -22.96
CA GLU A 179 1.66 5.48 -23.10
C GLU A 179 2.23 6.13 -21.83
N SER A 180 1.74 5.71 -20.67
CA SER A 180 2.24 6.18 -19.37
C SER A 180 3.69 5.79 -19.16
N SER A 181 4.08 4.57 -19.56
CA SER A 181 5.45 4.11 -19.40
C SER A 181 6.43 4.97 -20.21
N THR A 182 6.05 5.31 -21.44
CA THR A 182 6.80 6.23 -22.31
C THR A 182 6.85 7.63 -21.72
N LYS A 183 5.69 8.18 -21.33
CA LYS A 183 5.56 9.55 -20.83
C LYS A 183 6.41 9.82 -19.58
N TYR A 184 6.45 8.86 -18.65
CA TYR A 184 7.15 9.01 -17.37
C TYR A 184 8.54 8.38 -17.35
N ASN A 185 9.00 7.82 -18.48
CA ASN A 185 10.24 7.06 -18.58
C ASN A 185 10.39 6.02 -17.43
N TYR A 186 9.29 5.33 -17.14
CA TYR A 186 9.18 4.38 -16.03
C TYR A 186 8.36 3.18 -16.45
N GLN A 187 8.82 1.96 -16.19
CA GLN A 187 8.07 0.75 -16.56
C GLN A 187 6.85 0.59 -15.64
N VAL A 188 5.67 0.92 -16.15
CA VAL A 188 4.41 0.74 -15.42
C VAL A 188 4.01 -0.74 -15.47
N ASN A 189 3.78 -1.34 -14.30
CA ASN A 189 3.30 -2.72 -14.20
C ASN A 189 1.81 -2.77 -14.55
N CYS A 190 1.50 -3.28 -15.73
CA CYS A 190 0.12 -3.44 -16.20
C CYS A 190 -0.52 -4.72 -15.62
N LEU A 191 -1.85 -4.81 -15.73
CA LEU A 191 -2.58 -6.02 -15.37
C LEU A 191 -2.15 -7.16 -16.29
N SER A 192 -1.84 -8.33 -15.71
CA SER A 192 -1.56 -9.54 -16.50
C SER A 192 -2.83 -10.09 -17.13
N ASP A 193 -2.69 -10.87 -18.20
CA ASP A 193 -3.81 -11.57 -18.84
C ASP A 193 -4.62 -12.41 -17.83
N ASP A 194 -3.92 -13.07 -16.89
CA ASP A 194 -4.55 -13.79 -15.79
C ASP A 194 -5.40 -12.91 -14.88
N ALA A 195 -4.95 -11.67 -14.61
CA ALA A 195 -5.71 -10.72 -13.81
C ALA A 195 -6.94 -10.23 -14.57
N ILE A 196 -6.80 -9.97 -15.87
CA ILE A 196 -7.91 -9.59 -16.76
C ILE A 196 -8.97 -10.70 -16.82
N LEU A 197 -8.53 -11.95 -16.98
CA LEU A 197 -9.42 -13.11 -17.00
C LEU A 197 -10.21 -13.28 -15.69
N LYS A 198 -9.53 -13.11 -14.54
CA LYS A 198 -10.19 -13.16 -13.23
C LYS A 198 -11.19 -12.03 -13.02
N MET A 199 -10.92 -10.84 -13.54
CA MET A 199 -11.88 -9.72 -13.50
C MET A 199 -13.13 -10.03 -14.32
N ALA A 200 -12.97 -10.67 -15.50
CA ALA A 200 -14.11 -11.08 -16.32
C ALA A 200 -14.97 -12.15 -15.60
N GLN A 201 -14.35 -13.10 -14.91
CA GLN A 201 -15.07 -14.16 -14.17
C GLN A 201 -15.81 -13.66 -12.92
N ALA A 202 -15.35 -12.56 -12.32
CA ALA A 202 -16.00 -12.00 -11.13
C ALA A 202 -17.38 -11.39 -11.42
N ASP A 203 -17.64 -11.00 -12.68
CA ASP A 203 -18.92 -10.41 -13.10
C ASP A 203 -20.05 -11.43 -13.04
N ASP A 204 -19.80 -12.65 -13.49
CA ASP A 204 -20.78 -13.75 -13.47
C ASP A 204 -21.20 -14.13 -12.05
N ALA A 205 -20.27 -14.01 -11.08
CA ALA A 205 -20.55 -14.32 -9.68
C ALA A 205 -21.36 -13.21 -8.97
N SER A 206 -21.15 -11.94 -9.35
CA SER A 206 -21.85 -10.80 -8.73
C SER A 206 -23.32 -10.71 -9.16
N ALA A 207 -23.64 -11.11 -10.40
CA ALA A 207 -25.02 -11.17 -10.91
C ALA A 207 -25.89 -12.19 -10.16
N ALA A 208 -25.28 -13.20 -9.51
CA ALA A 208 -26.00 -14.21 -8.74
C ALA A 208 -26.43 -13.74 -7.32
N TYR A 209 -25.88 -12.63 -6.82
CA TYR A 209 -26.07 -12.20 -5.42
C TYR A 209 -27.14 -11.12 -5.23
N THR A 210 -27.57 -10.44 -6.30
CA THR A 210 -28.60 -9.37 -6.25
C THR A 210 -30.03 -9.89 -6.39
N GLY A 211 -30.24 -11.21 -6.37
CA GLY A 211 -31.55 -11.86 -6.54
C GLY A 211 -32.27 -12.28 -5.25
N LYS A 212 -32.06 -11.60 -4.11
CA LYS A 212 -32.81 -11.88 -2.86
C LYS A 212 -33.32 -10.62 -2.19
#